data_AF-A0A8K0SCH8-F1
#
_entry.id   AF-A0A8K0SCH8-F1
#
_cell.length_a   1.000
_cell.length_b   1.000
_cell.length_c   1.000
_cell.angle_alpha   90.00
_cell.angle_beta   90.00
_cell.angle_gamma   90.00
#
_symmetry.space_group_name_H-M   'P 1'
#
loop_
_entity.id
_entity.type
_entity.pdbx_description
1 polymer ?
#
loop_
_entity_poly.entity_id
_entity_poly.type
_entity_poly.pdbx_seq_one_letter_code
_entity_poly.pdbx_strand_id
1 'polypeptide(L)'
;MTLSNVSSSQYSSSASSTQCSSSGEEDGDVSPIRPEPDRVQEVAYSSQRYWSELKHRSAAASMSADMINLNTLIHGIPKFPYEWTEETLNGYASWRLDGCKSDLCQRRGSRYPWTLTRDQPTMCEVTEHRRFCFADEKTEALPLFFLGWCYIFSAALLERRRQPICYTEEEETSTEAGAKMIKVHLGHATAVELKWWTKATSSSAITTLTPWSVRLHGNIRFHVTADLEDEISASDNSTACSSEEAMQYMAKLAATFPSAGQLTLALAMASSLPLFNLIGAPVQLPTMSDLALNSKGSPDSPAAHELYEKLPYLMTLGWNPHFLASAAYGVFWEPGIQCNLVDTWLYSPLSIARDLVTKGNFEQLAHLFALHRPSIAPLWYGILAFGGTKISLNIPLCLRGGMPAVPFRPLPEVAFWTSSAQSFMDNPLTPYVFKDEVAREAVWRLRYDTCNDEPSSHPFRNYPLCPWPPFGNIPVRETDLSVRAHLDCQRHKWVYRSWTWVRGNGDEMEVECPLDILRASPPKLEDALTGEGCSYVEHAAPPLPLLKSERMMGSDRATGEIFRWMASDMEPSGKSIYSHPSVHAAKFAVVAEPMPPLVEHKVETLSHEAIYLWLNTVSMTNKKDHSLAHGKQ
;
A
#
# COMPACT_ATOMS: atom_id res chain seq x y z
N MET A 1 20.67 -30.80 53.50
CA MET A 1 20.15 -32.05 54.06
C MET A 1 19.35 -32.74 52.99
N THR A 2 19.75 -33.98 52.74
CA THR A 2 19.35 -34.90 51.66
C THR A 2 17.94 -35.46 51.81
N LEU A 3 17.52 -36.13 50.72
CA LEU A 3 16.53 -37.22 50.59
C LEU A 3 15.22 -36.79 49.91
N SER A 4 14.64 -37.49 48.94
CA SER A 4 15.04 -38.61 48.06
C SER A 4 13.84 -38.93 47.14
N ASN A 5 14.15 -39.46 45.96
CA ASN A 5 13.24 -40.02 44.94
C ASN A 5 12.16 -40.97 45.47
N VAL A 6 10.99 -41.00 44.78
CA VAL A 6 10.27 -42.25 44.44
C VAL A 6 9.70 -42.13 43.02
N SER A 7 9.76 -43.28 42.33
CA SER A 7 9.75 -43.54 40.90
C SER A 7 8.36 -43.67 40.23
N SER A 8 8.42 -43.45 38.92
CA SER A 8 7.63 -43.97 37.79
C SER A 8 6.74 -45.21 37.97
N SER A 9 5.57 -45.19 37.33
CA SER A 9 5.10 -46.31 36.49
C SER A 9 4.17 -45.82 35.36
N GLN A 10 4.39 -46.39 34.18
CA GLN A 10 3.65 -46.22 32.93
C GLN A 10 2.40 -47.11 32.95
N TYR A 11 1.30 -46.71 32.31
CA TYR A 11 0.40 -47.63 31.59
C TYR A 11 -0.34 -46.92 30.46
N SER A 12 -0.38 -47.60 29.31
CA SER A 12 -0.86 -47.16 28.02
C SER A 12 -2.31 -47.58 27.74
N SER A 13 -2.97 -46.77 26.90
CA SER A 13 -4.04 -47.12 25.94
C SER A 13 -5.36 -47.74 26.40
N SER A 14 -6.47 -47.07 26.08
CA SER A 14 -7.53 -47.69 25.26
C SER A 14 -8.37 -46.60 24.57
N ALA A 15 -8.38 -46.66 23.24
CA ALA A 15 -9.29 -45.91 22.39
C ALA A 15 -10.66 -46.59 22.43
N SER A 16 -11.72 -45.81 22.58
CA SER A 16 -13.09 -46.25 22.28
C SER A 16 -13.70 -45.28 21.28
N SER A 17 -13.93 -45.83 20.09
CA SER A 17 -14.69 -45.25 18.99
C SER A 17 -16.16 -45.22 19.35
N THR A 18 -16.80 -44.05 19.22
CA THR A 18 -18.26 -43.98 19.13
C THR A 18 -18.63 -43.13 17.93
N GLN A 19 -18.91 -43.80 16.81
CA GLN A 19 -19.72 -43.24 15.73
C GLN A 19 -21.15 -43.09 16.25
N CYS A 20 -21.77 -41.93 16.04
CA CYS A 20 -23.22 -41.78 16.16
C CYS A 20 -23.75 -41.05 14.92
N SER A 21 -24.27 -41.88 14.04
CA SER A 21 -25.42 -41.76 13.12
C SER A 21 -26.08 -40.40 12.90
N SER A 22 -26.26 -40.11 11.61
CA SER A 22 -27.16 -39.14 11.01
C SER A 22 -28.64 -39.43 11.29
N SER A 23 -29.42 -38.39 11.62
CA SER A 23 -30.86 -38.28 11.29
C SER A 23 -31.39 -36.88 11.61
N GLY A 24 -32.04 -36.24 10.63
CA GLY A 24 -33.07 -35.20 10.84
C GLY A 24 -32.66 -33.79 10.42
N GLU A 25 -32.94 -33.44 9.16
CA GLU A 25 -33.13 -32.05 8.69
C GLU A 25 -34.50 -31.52 9.15
N GLU A 26 -34.67 -30.21 8.98
CA GLU A 26 -35.89 -29.39 9.15
C GLU A 26 -36.06 -28.70 10.51
N ASP A 27 -35.18 -27.74 10.79
CA ASP A 27 -35.66 -26.44 11.27
C ASP A 27 -34.80 -25.32 10.68
N GLY A 28 -35.44 -24.23 10.27
CA GLY A 28 -34.84 -23.12 9.51
C GLY A 28 -33.91 -22.25 10.34
N ASP A 29 -32.77 -22.81 10.79
CA ASP A 29 -31.74 -22.07 11.49
C ASP A 29 -30.94 -21.23 10.48
N VAL A 30 -31.43 -20.02 10.22
CA VAL A 30 -30.68 -18.98 9.52
C VAL A 30 -29.46 -18.68 10.39
N SER A 31 -28.34 -19.33 10.10
CA SER A 31 -27.06 -19.06 10.77
C SER A 31 -26.84 -17.54 10.78
N PRO A 32 -26.64 -16.89 11.95
CA PRO A 32 -26.59 -15.44 12.08
C PRO A 32 -25.44 -14.78 11.32
N ILE A 33 -24.50 -15.58 10.78
CA ILE A 33 -23.40 -15.13 9.93
C ILE A 33 -23.78 -15.12 8.45
N ARG A 34 -24.72 -15.97 8.03
CA ARG A 34 -25.14 -16.03 6.64
C ARG A 34 -25.97 -14.78 6.33
N PRO A 35 -25.54 -13.95 5.36
CA PRO A 35 -26.30 -12.78 4.96
C PRO A 35 -27.65 -13.19 4.35
N GLU A 36 -28.65 -12.33 4.53
CA GLU A 36 -29.97 -12.48 3.90
C GLU A 36 -29.84 -12.64 2.38
N PRO A 37 -30.56 -13.57 1.74
CA PRO A 37 -30.48 -13.81 0.30
C PRO A 37 -30.70 -12.54 -0.54
N ASP A 38 -31.66 -11.70 -0.14
CA ASP A 38 -31.97 -10.44 -0.81
C ASP A 38 -30.78 -9.47 -0.79
N ARG A 39 -30.07 -9.39 0.35
CA ARG A 39 -28.87 -8.56 0.49
C ARG A 39 -27.71 -9.09 -0.33
N VAL A 40 -27.53 -10.40 -0.40
CA VAL A 40 -26.52 -11.02 -1.27
C VAL A 40 -26.79 -10.67 -2.74
N GLN A 41 -28.05 -10.77 -3.17
CA GLN A 41 -28.44 -10.47 -4.54
C GLN A 41 -28.25 -8.98 -4.86
N GLU A 42 -28.63 -8.08 -3.95
CA GLU A 42 -28.44 -6.63 -4.09
C GLU A 42 -26.97 -6.25 -4.24
N VAL A 43 -26.09 -6.76 -3.36
CA VAL A 43 -24.65 -6.49 -3.41
C VAL A 43 -24.01 -7.09 -4.66
N ALA A 44 -24.39 -8.32 -5.04
CA ALA A 44 -23.87 -8.95 -6.23
C ALA A 44 -24.24 -8.19 -7.51
N TYR A 45 -25.51 -7.76 -7.63
CA TYR A 45 -25.97 -6.94 -8.74
C TYR A 45 -25.24 -5.59 -8.80
N SER A 46 -25.11 -4.92 -7.66
CA SER A 46 -24.43 -3.63 -7.55
C SER A 46 -22.94 -3.75 -7.93
N SER A 47 -22.24 -4.77 -7.42
CA SER A 47 -20.86 -5.08 -7.78
C SER A 47 -20.72 -5.33 -9.28
N GLN A 48 -21.53 -6.23 -9.84
CA GLN A 48 -21.45 -6.59 -11.26
C GLN A 48 -21.67 -5.37 -12.15
N ARG A 49 -22.70 -4.57 -11.87
CA ARG A 49 -23.00 -3.36 -12.64
C ARG A 49 -21.85 -2.37 -12.56
N TYR A 50 -21.38 -2.07 -11.35
CA TYR A 50 -20.34 -1.08 -11.12
C TYR A 50 -19.01 -1.46 -11.80
N TRP A 51 -18.51 -2.67 -11.55
CA TRP A 51 -17.21 -3.10 -12.09
C TRP A 51 -17.25 -3.38 -13.61
N SER A 52 -18.40 -3.79 -14.15
CA SER A 52 -18.56 -3.95 -15.61
C SER A 52 -18.50 -2.59 -16.32
N GLU A 53 -19.13 -1.57 -15.74
CA GLU A 53 -19.04 -0.19 -16.26
C GLU A 53 -17.60 0.32 -16.21
N LEU A 54 -16.91 0.13 -15.09
CA LEU A 54 -15.49 0.50 -14.98
C LEU A 54 -14.62 -0.24 -16.01
N LYS A 55 -14.86 -1.53 -16.25
CA LYS A 55 -14.14 -2.30 -17.29
C LYS A 55 -14.39 -1.75 -18.68
N HIS A 56 -15.63 -1.36 -18.98
CA HIS A 56 -15.96 -0.79 -20.28
C HIS A 56 -15.24 0.54 -20.50
N ARG A 57 -15.32 1.45 -19.53
CA ARG A 57 -14.64 2.75 -19.56
C ARG A 57 -13.12 2.60 -19.60
N SER A 58 -12.56 1.66 -18.85
CA SER A 58 -11.11 1.41 -18.85
C SER A 58 -10.60 0.85 -20.17
N ALA A 59 -11.43 0.10 -20.92
CA ALA A 59 -11.09 -0.38 -22.25
C ALA A 59 -11.02 0.73 -23.30
N ALA A 60 -11.82 1.79 -23.11
CA ALA A 60 -11.87 2.95 -24.00
C ALA A 60 -10.86 4.04 -23.65
N ALA A 61 -10.23 3.95 -22.47
CA ALA A 61 -9.21 4.89 -22.03
C ALA A 61 -7.90 4.66 -22.77
N SER A 62 -7.17 5.75 -23.00
CA SER A 62 -5.81 5.74 -23.52
C SER A 62 -4.91 6.59 -22.62
N MET A 63 -3.65 6.22 -22.47
CA MET A 63 -2.68 7.00 -21.71
C MET A 63 -2.51 8.41 -22.31
N SER A 64 -2.71 9.42 -21.46
CA SER A 64 -2.42 10.83 -21.74
C SER A 64 -1.56 11.41 -20.60
N ALA A 65 -0.85 12.50 -20.87
CA ALA A 65 0.01 13.14 -19.88
C ALA A 65 -0.76 13.57 -18.61
N ASP A 66 -2.01 14.02 -18.78
CA ASP A 66 -2.85 14.53 -17.68
C ASP A 66 -3.46 13.42 -16.81
N MET A 67 -3.36 12.16 -17.23
CA MET A 67 -4.00 11.03 -16.54
C MET A 67 -3.30 10.69 -15.21
N ILE A 68 -2.02 11.02 -15.06
CA ILE A 68 -1.23 10.76 -13.85
C ILE A 68 -1.06 12.06 -13.07
N ASN A 69 -2.08 12.44 -12.31
CA ASN A 69 -2.01 13.64 -11.47
C ASN A 69 -1.48 13.30 -10.06
N LEU A 70 -0.18 13.51 -9.83
CA LEU A 70 0.46 13.25 -8.53
C LEU A 70 -0.09 14.11 -7.39
N ASN A 71 -0.73 15.26 -7.67
CA ASN A 71 -1.33 16.10 -6.63
C ASN A 71 -2.47 15.38 -5.90
N THR A 72 -3.14 14.45 -6.57
CA THR A 72 -4.22 13.65 -5.97
C THR A 72 -3.69 12.67 -4.90
N LEU A 73 -2.45 12.22 -5.02
CA LEU A 73 -1.80 11.29 -4.11
C LEU A 73 -1.20 11.97 -2.88
N ILE A 74 -0.67 13.19 -3.04
CA ILE A 74 0.11 13.90 -2.01
C ILE A 74 -0.72 14.86 -1.15
N HIS A 75 -2.05 14.72 -1.14
CA HIS A 75 -3.00 15.65 -0.52
C HIS A 75 -2.61 16.10 0.89
N GLY A 76 -2.41 15.17 1.82
CA GLY A 76 -2.12 15.48 3.23
C GLY A 76 -0.71 15.08 3.71
N ILE A 77 0.16 14.64 2.80
CA ILE A 77 1.47 14.06 3.15
C ILE A 77 2.38 15.16 3.71
N PRO A 78 3.08 14.96 4.84
CA PRO A 78 4.05 15.94 5.32
C PRO A 78 5.31 15.92 4.45
N LYS A 79 5.90 17.10 4.21
CA LYS A 79 7.21 17.18 3.56
C LYS A 79 8.23 16.40 4.37
N PHE A 80 9.09 15.69 3.66
CA PHE A 80 10.24 15.04 4.27
C PHE A 80 11.21 16.10 4.83
N PRO A 81 11.72 15.95 6.08
CA PRO A 81 12.63 16.91 6.72
C PRO A 81 13.83 17.25 5.85
N TYR A 82 14.26 18.50 5.96
CA TYR A 82 15.59 18.93 5.56
C TYR A 82 16.52 18.88 6.77
N GLU A 83 17.78 18.53 6.53
CA GLU A 83 18.88 18.62 7.50
C GLU A 83 18.67 17.79 8.78
N TRP A 84 19.16 16.55 8.74
CA TRP A 84 19.37 15.71 9.92
C TRP A 84 20.65 14.89 9.73
N THR A 85 21.28 14.48 10.84
CA THR A 85 22.58 13.79 10.80
C THR A 85 22.49 12.36 11.34
N GLU A 86 21.37 12.03 11.99
CA GLU A 86 21.17 10.76 12.67
C GLU A 86 20.89 9.61 11.69
N GLU A 87 21.28 8.40 12.08
CA GLU A 87 21.03 7.17 11.31
C GLU A 87 19.59 6.67 11.40
N THR A 88 18.86 7.13 12.42
CA THR A 88 17.47 6.75 12.64
C THR A 88 16.59 7.98 12.60
N LEU A 89 15.52 7.87 11.84
CA LEU A 89 14.44 8.83 11.80
C LEU A 89 13.15 8.06 12.04
N ASN A 90 12.35 8.52 12.98
CA ASN A 90 11.03 7.98 13.23
C ASN A 90 9.97 9.04 12.98
N GLY A 91 8.71 8.64 12.97
CA GLY A 91 7.64 9.60 13.07
C GLY A 91 6.30 8.98 13.46
N TYR A 92 5.39 9.83 13.90
CA TYR A 92 4.05 9.46 14.31
C TYR A 92 3.04 10.57 13.98
N ALA A 93 1.80 10.18 13.74
CA ALA A 93 0.68 11.11 13.53
C ALA A 93 0.06 11.57 14.85
N SER A 94 -0.39 12.80 14.91
CA SER A 94 -1.19 13.34 16.01
C SER A 94 -2.61 13.63 15.53
N TRP A 95 -3.59 13.29 16.35
CA TRP A 95 -5.02 13.38 16.05
C TRP A 95 -5.76 14.09 17.15
N ARG A 96 -6.83 14.82 16.81
CA ARG A 96 -7.76 15.44 17.74
C ARG A 96 -9.14 14.80 17.62
N LEU A 97 -9.81 14.53 18.73
CA LEU A 97 -11.18 14.03 18.71
C LEU A 97 -12.15 15.22 18.68
N ASP A 98 -12.98 15.29 17.64
CA ASP A 98 -14.07 16.25 17.52
C ASP A 98 -15.40 15.57 17.85
N GLY A 99 -16.32 16.35 18.44
CA GLY A 99 -17.72 15.96 18.69
C GLY A 99 -17.96 15.02 19.88
N CYS A 100 -16.96 14.87 20.77
CA CYS A 100 -17.09 14.23 22.07
C CYS A 100 -17.20 15.26 23.21
N LYS A 101 -17.89 14.91 24.30
CA LYS A 101 -17.97 15.71 25.55
C LYS A 101 -16.88 15.34 26.58
N SER A 102 -16.08 14.32 26.33
CA SER A 102 -15.05 13.84 27.26
C SER A 102 -13.74 14.61 27.14
N ASP A 103 -12.90 14.51 28.18
CA ASP A 103 -11.57 15.13 28.23
C ASP A 103 -10.54 14.50 27.25
N LEU A 104 -10.93 13.43 26.51
CA LEU A 104 -10.14 12.86 25.42
C LEU A 104 -10.05 13.84 24.26
N CYS A 105 -9.02 14.66 24.27
CA CYS A 105 -8.81 15.64 23.22
C CYS A 105 -7.81 15.19 22.14
N GLN A 106 -6.86 14.28 22.45
CA GLN A 106 -5.74 13.97 21.55
C GLN A 106 -5.33 12.49 21.57
N ARG A 107 -4.88 11.99 20.42
CA ARG A 107 -4.29 10.65 20.26
C ARG A 107 -3.03 10.72 19.39
N ARG A 108 -2.01 9.95 19.77
CA ARG A 108 -0.82 9.71 18.95
C ARG A 108 -0.96 8.37 18.24
N GLY A 109 -0.62 8.35 16.95
CA GLY A 109 -0.50 7.14 16.16
C GLY A 109 0.74 6.33 16.53
N SER A 110 0.93 5.21 15.84
CA SER A 110 2.12 4.38 16.01
C SER A 110 3.38 5.14 15.57
N ARG A 111 4.51 4.84 16.22
CA ARG A 111 5.83 5.31 15.79
C ARG A 111 6.37 4.36 14.72
N TYR A 112 6.73 4.92 13.57
CA TYR A 112 7.29 4.17 12.45
C TYR A 112 8.78 4.48 12.30
N PRO A 113 9.66 3.47 12.26
CA PRO A 113 11.09 3.67 12.03
C PRO A 113 11.47 3.76 10.55
N TRP A 114 12.52 4.52 10.25
CA TRP A 114 13.18 4.58 8.93
C TRP A 114 14.46 3.76 8.90
N THR A 115 14.51 2.80 7.99
CA THR A 115 15.77 2.23 7.49
C THR A 115 16.30 3.07 6.32
N LEU A 116 17.26 3.95 6.59
CA LEU A 116 17.78 4.93 5.61
C LEU A 116 18.66 4.30 4.52
N THR A 117 19.19 3.11 4.78
CA THR A 117 20.07 2.37 3.88
C THR A 117 19.54 0.97 3.63
N ARG A 118 20.08 0.32 2.60
CA ARG A 118 19.77 -1.08 2.29
C ARG A 118 21.04 -1.87 2.07
N ASP A 119 20.96 -3.18 2.28
CA ASP A 119 22.08 -4.09 2.01
C ASP A 119 22.17 -4.47 0.53
N GLN A 120 21.04 -4.43 -0.19
CA GLN A 120 20.96 -4.82 -1.60
C GLN A 120 20.07 -3.87 -2.40
N PRO A 121 20.46 -3.51 -3.64
CA PRO A 121 19.64 -2.74 -4.56
C PRO A 121 18.47 -3.58 -5.10
N THR A 122 17.42 -2.92 -5.58
CA THR A 122 16.33 -3.58 -6.30
C THR A 122 16.81 -4.06 -7.66
N MET A 123 16.55 -5.32 -8.00
CA MET A 123 16.87 -5.86 -9.32
C MET A 123 15.85 -5.38 -10.36
N CYS A 124 16.34 -4.87 -11.48
CA CYS A 124 15.55 -4.41 -12.61
C CYS A 124 15.82 -5.31 -13.83
N GLU A 125 14.79 -6.00 -14.29
CA GLU A 125 14.84 -6.83 -15.50
C GLU A 125 14.23 -6.06 -16.66
N VAL A 126 14.87 -6.02 -17.83
CA VAL A 126 14.21 -5.45 -19.01
C VAL A 126 13.51 -6.55 -19.79
N THR A 127 12.25 -6.31 -20.15
CA THR A 127 11.41 -7.29 -20.87
C THR A 127 10.95 -6.71 -22.21
N GLU A 128 10.78 -7.55 -23.25
CA GLU A 128 10.38 -7.13 -24.60
C GLU A 128 8.93 -6.64 -24.70
N HIS A 129 8.21 -6.57 -23.58
CA HIS A 129 6.83 -6.12 -23.55
C HIS A 129 6.77 -4.59 -23.55
N ARG A 130 6.06 -4.02 -24.53
CA ARG A 130 5.57 -2.65 -24.44
C ARG A 130 4.32 -2.63 -23.56
N ARG A 131 4.34 -1.80 -22.53
CA ARG A 131 3.22 -1.60 -21.59
C ARG A 131 3.14 -0.10 -21.33
N PHE A 132 1.93 0.48 -21.33
CA PHE A 132 1.69 1.92 -21.19
C PHE A 132 2.16 2.74 -22.40
N CYS A 133 1.41 2.65 -23.50
CA CYS A 133 1.69 3.42 -24.72
C CYS A 133 0.98 4.78 -24.69
N PHE A 134 1.74 5.86 -24.51
CA PHE A 134 1.20 7.22 -24.65
C PHE A 134 0.95 7.52 -26.13
N ALA A 135 -0.30 7.88 -26.46
CA ALA A 135 -0.72 8.10 -27.85
C ALA A 135 0.10 9.20 -28.57
N ASP A 136 0.59 10.17 -27.80
CA ASP A 136 1.30 11.35 -28.30
C ASP A 136 2.82 11.14 -28.42
N GLU A 137 3.35 10.02 -27.90
CA GLU A 137 4.79 9.84 -27.69
C GLU A 137 5.34 8.75 -28.61
N LYS A 138 6.06 9.16 -29.68
CA LYS A 138 6.62 8.23 -30.68
C LYS A 138 7.87 7.48 -30.19
N THR A 139 8.47 7.96 -29.10
CA THR A 139 9.77 7.50 -28.61
C THR A 139 9.64 7.07 -27.15
N GLU A 140 10.07 5.85 -26.86
CA GLU A 140 10.02 5.27 -25.52
C GLU A 140 11.30 5.66 -24.77
N ALA A 141 11.18 6.55 -23.79
CA ALA A 141 12.25 7.03 -22.90
C ALA A 141 12.02 6.62 -21.42
N LEU A 142 10.92 5.91 -21.13
CA LEU A 142 10.46 5.58 -19.77
C LEU A 142 11.53 4.91 -18.90
N PRO A 143 12.30 3.89 -19.36
CA PRO A 143 13.40 3.33 -18.57
C PRO A 143 14.47 4.34 -18.17
N LEU A 144 14.84 5.27 -19.06
CA LEU A 144 15.83 6.31 -18.76
C LEU A 144 15.29 7.27 -17.68
N PHE A 145 14.03 7.70 -17.83
CA PHE A 145 13.40 8.55 -16.82
C PHE A 145 13.26 7.84 -15.47
N PHE A 146 12.93 6.56 -15.46
CA PHE A 146 12.82 5.77 -14.23
C PHE A 146 14.17 5.70 -13.50
N LEU A 147 15.25 5.36 -14.22
CA LEU A 147 16.59 5.29 -13.65
C LEU A 147 17.08 6.67 -13.16
N GLY A 148 16.79 7.72 -13.91
CA GLY A 148 17.07 9.10 -13.51
C GLY A 148 16.33 9.49 -12.23
N TRP A 149 15.04 9.15 -12.09
CA TRP A 149 14.29 9.40 -10.86
C TRP A 149 14.84 8.60 -9.67
N CYS A 150 15.20 7.33 -9.86
CA CYS A 150 15.85 6.52 -8.82
C CYS A 150 17.16 7.16 -8.32
N TYR A 151 17.97 7.72 -9.24
CA TYR A 151 19.14 8.52 -8.89
C TYR A 151 18.75 9.76 -8.09
N ILE A 152 17.81 10.56 -8.59
CA ILE A 152 17.36 11.81 -7.96
C ILE A 152 16.84 11.54 -6.54
N PHE A 153 15.99 10.53 -6.33
CA PHE A 153 15.54 10.14 -4.99
C PHE A 153 16.71 9.81 -4.05
N SER A 154 17.70 9.07 -4.56
CA SER A 154 18.87 8.65 -3.80
C SER A 154 19.78 9.83 -3.46
N ALA A 155 20.13 10.66 -4.45
CA ALA A 155 20.93 11.86 -4.29
C ALA A 155 20.27 12.85 -3.33
N ALA A 156 18.97 13.10 -3.50
CA ALA A 156 18.23 14.04 -2.68
C ALA A 156 18.08 13.55 -1.22
N LEU A 157 18.07 12.23 -0.99
CA LEU A 157 18.15 11.67 0.37
C LEU A 157 19.51 11.97 1.00
N LEU A 158 20.61 11.73 0.28
CA LEU A 158 21.96 11.95 0.78
C LEU A 158 22.26 13.43 1.03
N GLU A 159 21.81 14.33 0.16
CA GLU A 159 21.93 15.78 0.31
C GLU A 159 21.28 16.27 1.59
N ARG A 160 20.04 15.82 1.87
CA ARG A 160 19.33 16.22 3.09
C ARG A 160 19.99 15.65 4.35
N ARG A 161 20.76 14.57 4.24
CA ARG A 161 21.62 14.00 5.30
C ARG A 161 22.98 14.67 5.41
N ARG A 162 23.31 15.61 4.52
CA ARG A 162 24.67 16.16 4.35
C ARG A 162 25.73 15.06 4.17
N GLN A 163 25.35 13.97 3.51
CA GLN A 163 26.25 12.89 3.12
C GLN A 163 26.78 13.12 1.70
N PRO A 164 28.05 12.79 1.43
CA PRO A 164 28.61 12.96 0.09
C PRO A 164 27.92 11.99 -0.88
N ILE A 165 27.61 12.48 -2.08
CA ILE A 165 27.17 11.65 -3.19
C ILE A 165 28.43 11.21 -3.94
N CYS A 166 28.68 9.90 -4.00
CA CYS A 166 29.82 9.32 -4.71
C CYS A 166 29.31 8.33 -5.75
N TYR A 167 29.83 8.40 -6.97
CA TYR A 167 29.59 7.36 -7.97
C TYR A 167 30.25 6.06 -7.52
N THR A 168 29.62 4.94 -7.84
CA THR A 168 30.27 3.64 -7.71
C THR A 168 31.45 3.54 -8.65
N GLU A 169 32.55 3.01 -8.10
CA GLU A 169 33.64 2.49 -8.91
C GLU A 169 33.08 1.28 -9.66
N GLU A 170 33.17 1.29 -10.98
CA GLU A 170 32.72 0.16 -11.79
C GLU A 170 33.60 -1.04 -11.45
N GLU A 171 33.03 -2.03 -10.75
CA GLU A 171 33.52 -3.38 -10.92
C GLU A 171 33.21 -3.73 -12.38
N GLU A 172 34.24 -3.91 -13.20
CA GLU A 172 34.13 -4.50 -14.52
C GLU A 172 33.56 -5.91 -14.38
N THR A 173 32.25 -6.03 -14.15
CA THR A 173 31.58 -7.32 -14.16
C THR A 173 31.77 -7.86 -15.56
N SER A 174 32.49 -8.98 -15.62
CA SER A 174 32.82 -9.78 -16.80
C SER A 174 31.76 -9.62 -17.88
N THR A 175 32.20 -9.22 -19.08
CA THR A 175 31.40 -9.15 -20.30
C THR A 175 30.70 -10.48 -20.52
N GLU A 176 29.47 -10.63 -20.01
CA GLU A 176 28.62 -11.75 -20.37
C GLU A 176 28.29 -11.58 -21.85
N ALA A 177 28.92 -12.43 -22.67
CA ALA A 177 28.73 -12.47 -24.10
C ALA A 177 27.24 -12.78 -24.39
N GLY A 178 26.45 -11.76 -24.70
CA GLY A 178 25.02 -11.92 -25.00
C GLY A 178 24.11 -10.75 -24.61
N ALA A 179 24.57 -9.78 -23.81
CA ALA A 179 23.75 -8.63 -23.41
C ALA A 179 23.35 -7.74 -24.60
N LYS A 180 22.06 -7.42 -24.73
CA LYS A 180 21.54 -6.49 -25.75
C LYS A 180 22.01 -5.08 -25.43
N MET A 181 22.67 -4.43 -26.39
CA MET A 181 23.16 -3.05 -26.24
C MET A 181 22.13 -2.08 -26.81
N ILE A 182 21.63 -1.16 -25.99
CA ILE A 182 20.73 -0.06 -26.40
C ILE A 182 21.58 1.21 -26.54
N LYS A 183 21.60 1.80 -27.72
CA LYS A 183 22.36 3.03 -27.98
C LYS A 183 21.52 4.25 -27.64
N VAL A 184 22.07 5.14 -26.82
CA VAL A 184 21.44 6.41 -26.44
C VAL A 184 22.39 7.52 -26.83
N HIS A 185 22.03 8.30 -27.84
CA HIS A 185 22.78 9.49 -28.26
C HIS A 185 22.06 10.74 -27.76
N LEU A 186 22.70 11.46 -26.83
CA LEU A 186 22.15 12.63 -26.11
C LEU A 186 22.11 13.92 -26.94
N GLY A 187 22.64 13.89 -28.17
CA GLY A 187 22.88 15.11 -28.93
C GLY A 187 23.96 15.92 -28.22
N HIS A 188 23.75 17.22 -28.05
CA HIS A 188 24.72 18.08 -27.40
C HIS A 188 24.65 17.95 -25.87
N ALA A 189 25.74 17.57 -25.22
CA ALA A 189 25.81 17.47 -23.76
C ALA A 189 27.17 17.91 -23.23
N THR A 190 27.21 18.37 -21.97
CA THR A 190 28.48 18.60 -21.29
C THR A 190 29.12 17.27 -20.90
N ALA A 191 30.43 17.27 -20.63
CA ALA A 191 31.12 16.06 -20.16
C ALA A 191 30.54 15.54 -18.83
N VAL A 192 30.04 16.44 -17.97
CA VAL A 192 29.41 16.12 -16.68
C VAL A 192 28.05 15.43 -16.90
N GLU A 193 27.23 15.95 -17.81
CA GLU A 193 25.94 15.37 -18.17
C GLU A 193 26.11 13.96 -18.77
N LEU A 194 27.06 13.79 -19.71
CA LEU A 194 27.35 12.49 -20.30
C LEU A 194 27.80 11.47 -19.24
N LYS A 195 28.67 11.88 -18.32
CA LYS A 195 29.12 11.05 -17.19
C LYS A 195 27.97 10.66 -16.28
N TRP A 196 27.09 11.62 -15.95
CA TRP A 196 25.92 11.35 -15.12
C TRP A 196 24.99 10.33 -15.79
N TRP A 197 24.61 10.51 -17.06
CA TRP A 197 23.77 9.54 -17.76
C TRP A 197 24.40 8.16 -17.84
N THR A 198 25.71 8.09 -18.09
CA THR A 198 26.46 6.82 -18.10
C THR A 198 26.35 6.12 -16.74
N LYS A 199 26.50 6.85 -15.63
CA LYS A 199 26.40 6.29 -14.28
C LYS A 199 24.97 5.99 -13.84
N ALA A 200 24.02 6.88 -14.10
CA ALA A 200 22.61 6.70 -13.76
C ALA A 200 21.98 5.51 -14.49
N THR A 201 22.45 5.22 -15.71
CA THR A 201 22.01 4.05 -16.51
C THR A 201 22.86 2.80 -16.29
N SER A 202 23.89 2.88 -15.45
CA SER A 202 24.69 1.73 -15.02
C SER A 202 24.11 1.08 -13.76
N SER A 203 24.58 -0.13 -13.44
CA SER A 203 24.20 -0.81 -12.19
C SER A 203 24.67 -0.01 -10.98
N SER A 204 23.75 0.32 -10.06
CA SER A 204 24.06 0.97 -8.78
C SER A 204 24.82 2.29 -8.94
N ALA A 205 24.18 3.34 -9.44
CA ALA A 205 24.82 4.63 -9.74
C ALA A 205 25.57 5.29 -8.56
N ILE A 206 25.11 5.10 -7.32
CA ILE A 206 25.67 5.74 -6.11
C ILE A 206 26.15 4.65 -5.14
N THR A 207 27.28 4.90 -4.47
CA THR A 207 27.90 3.93 -3.52
C THR A 207 27.01 3.59 -2.34
N THR A 208 26.32 4.60 -1.78
CA THR A 208 25.41 4.40 -0.66
C THR A 208 24.06 3.90 -1.17
N LEU A 209 23.70 2.69 -0.75
CA LEU A 209 22.44 2.07 -1.12
C LEU A 209 21.28 2.67 -0.32
N THR A 210 20.33 3.27 -1.02
CA THR A 210 19.11 3.86 -0.51
C THR A 210 17.89 2.98 -0.84
N PRO A 211 16.68 3.30 -0.35
CA PRO A 211 15.45 2.63 -0.78
C PRO A 211 15.16 2.68 -2.29
N TRP A 212 15.82 3.59 -3.03
CA TRP A 212 15.64 3.76 -4.47
C TRP A 212 16.84 3.29 -5.30
N SER A 213 17.83 2.65 -4.66
CA SER A 213 18.97 2.08 -5.38
C SER A 213 18.54 0.88 -6.20
N VAL A 214 18.90 0.90 -7.48
CA VAL A 214 18.55 -0.11 -8.48
C VAL A 214 19.80 -0.74 -9.10
N ARG A 215 19.64 -1.97 -9.58
CA ARG A 215 20.64 -2.72 -10.35
C ARG A 215 19.96 -3.29 -11.58
N LEU A 216 20.47 -2.95 -12.75
CA LEU A 216 20.02 -3.54 -14.00
C LEU A 216 20.56 -4.97 -14.12
N HIS A 217 19.68 -5.89 -14.51
CA HIS A 217 20.04 -7.27 -14.81
C HIS A 217 20.92 -7.32 -16.09
N GLY A 218 21.89 -8.25 -16.13
CA GLY A 218 22.94 -8.31 -17.16
C GLY A 218 22.47 -8.56 -18.59
N ASN A 219 21.16 -8.72 -18.84
CA ASN A 219 20.61 -8.96 -20.17
C ASN A 219 20.58 -7.71 -21.06
N ILE A 220 20.65 -6.49 -20.49
CA ILE A 220 20.67 -5.23 -21.24
C ILE A 220 21.73 -4.27 -20.72
N ARG A 221 22.39 -3.55 -21.64
CA ARG A 221 23.30 -2.46 -21.31
C ARG A 221 22.98 -1.21 -22.13
N PHE A 222 23.00 -0.06 -21.47
CA PHE A 222 22.89 1.24 -22.13
C PHE A 222 24.29 1.70 -22.56
N HIS A 223 24.42 2.10 -23.82
CA HIS A 223 25.60 2.76 -24.33
C HIS A 223 25.26 4.21 -24.65
N VAL A 224 25.66 5.11 -23.74
CA VAL A 224 25.35 6.54 -23.83
C VAL A 224 26.48 7.28 -24.54
N THR A 225 26.14 8.12 -25.52
CA THR A 225 27.06 8.95 -26.29
C THR A 225 26.51 10.37 -26.42
N ALA A 226 27.36 11.37 -26.66
CA ALA A 226 26.95 12.75 -26.89
C ALA A 226 27.98 13.51 -27.73
N ASP A 227 27.53 14.57 -28.39
CA ASP A 227 28.35 15.61 -29.00
C ASP A 227 28.77 16.59 -27.90
N LEU A 228 30.05 16.57 -27.51
CA LEU A 228 30.54 17.34 -26.38
C LEU A 228 30.62 18.84 -26.71
N GLU A 229 30.01 19.68 -25.86
CA GLU A 229 30.08 21.14 -26.00
C GLU A 229 31.39 21.74 -25.45
N ASP A 230 32.06 21.05 -24.52
CA ASP A 230 33.27 21.52 -23.83
C ASP A 230 34.41 20.47 -23.92
N GLU A 231 35.67 20.95 -23.94
CA GLU A 231 36.85 20.09 -23.77
C GLU A 231 37.02 19.67 -22.30
N ILE A 232 37.32 18.39 -22.07
CA ILE A 232 37.40 17.76 -20.74
C ILE A 232 38.45 18.46 -19.86
N SER A 233 38.03 19.25 -18.88
CA SER A 233 38.91 19.70 -17.80
C SER A 233 39.12 18.56 -16.81
N ALA A 234 40.35 18.09 -16.69
CA ALA A 234 40.71 16.90 -15.91
C ALA A 234 40.60 17.06 -14.37
N SER A 235 40.10 18.18 -13.85
CA SER A 235 40.31 18.57 -12.45
C SER A 235 39.18 18.28 -11.46
N ASP A 236 37.95 17.95 -11.87
CA ASP A 236 36.83 17.68 -10.92
C ASP A 236 36.17 16.31 -11.16
N ASN A 237 36.98 15.27 -11.29
CA ASN A 237 36.52 13.94 -11.71
C ASN A 237 35.86 13.07 -10.62
N SER A 238 35.66 13.56 -9.39
CA SER A 238 35.18 12.74 -8.27
C SER A 238 33.80 13.11 -7.72
N THR A 239 33.29 14.31 -7.95
CA THR A 239 32.00 14.74 -7.40
C THR A 239 30.84 14.21 -8.24
N ALA A 240 29.92 13.50 -7.60
CA ALA A 240 28.69 13.08 -8.25
C ALA A 240 27.71 14.25 -8.38
N CYS A 241 26.83 14.15 -9.38
CA CYS A 241 25.83 15.17 -9.67
C CYS A 241 24.83 15.31 -8.51
N SER A 242 24.44 16.53 -8.19
CA SER A 242 23.35 16.77 -7.25
C SER A 242 21.99 16.34 -7.83
N SER A 243 20.99 16.20 -6.96
CA SER A 243 19.63 15.87 -7.37
C SER A 243 18.98 16.98 -8.21
N GLU A 244 19.35 18.25 -7.97
CA GLU A 244 18.88 19.40 -8.74
C GLU A 244 19.53 19.46 -10.13
N GLU A 245 20.83 19.27 -10.24
CA GLU A 245 21.53 19.19 -11.54
C GLU A 245 21.04 17.99 -12.35
N ALA A 246 20.87 16.82 -11.73
CA ALA A 246 20.29 15.64 -12.38
C ALA A 246 18.87 15.90 -12.90
N MET A 247 18.07 16.69 -12.18
CA MET A 247 16.75 17.10 -12.63
C MET A 247 16.80 18.01 -13.87
N GLN A 248 17.81 18.88 -13.98
CA GLN A 248 18.01 19.72 -15.18
C GLN A 248 18.32 18.86 -16.42
N TYR A 249 19.14 17.81 -16.27
CA TYR A 249 19.41 16.87 -17.35
C TYR A 249 18.17 16.06 -17.76
N MET A 250 17.35 15.64 -16.78
CA MET A 250 16.05 15.01 -17.03
C MET A 250 15.08 15.96 -17.75
N ALA A 251 15.04 17.23 -17.34
CA ALA A 251 14.20 18.26 -17.96
C ALA A 251 14.59 18.51 -19.42
N LYS A 252 15.90 18.60 -19.71
CA LYS A 252 16.45 18.72 -21.06
C LYS A 252 16.08 17.52 -21.95
N LEU A 253 16.18 16.29 -21.42
CA LEU A 253 15.74 15.09 -22.13
C LEU A 253 14.23 15.15 -22.43
N ALA A 254 13.43 15.52 -21.43
CA ALA A 254 11.98 15.64 -21.55
C ALA A 254 11.50 16.82 -22.42
N ALA A 255 12.33 17.84 -22.63
CA ALA A 255 12.04 18.93 -23.56
C ALA A 255 12.28 18.53 -25.02
N THR A 256 13.09 17.50 -25.26
CA THR A 256 13.48 17.10 -26.62
C THR A 256 12.49 16.14 -27.27
N PHE A 257 11.64 15.47 -26.48
CA PHE A 257 10.50 14.67 -26.95
C PHE A 257 9.24 15.08 -26.18
N PRO A 258 8.04 15.06 -26.77
CA PRO A 258 6.81 15.13 -25.98
C PRO A 258 6.79 13.89 -25.07
N SER A 259 7.28 14.02 -23.83
CA SER A 259 7.45 12.90 -22.90
C SER A 259 7.05 13.26 -21.47
N ALA A 260 6.20 14.27 -21.30
CA ALA A 260 5.72 14.70 -20.00
C ALA A 260 4.93 13.57 -19.30
N GLY A 261 4.20 12.76 -20.07
CA GLY A 261 3.49 11.58 -19.57
C GLY A 261 4.47 10.51 -19.06
N GLN A 262 5.48 10.17 -19.87
CA GLN A 262 6.54 9.23 -19.47
C GLN A 262 7.36 9.72 -18.27
N LEU A 263 7.68 11.01 -18.19
CA LEU A 263 8.41 11.59 -17.05
C LEU A 263 7.61 11.45 -15.74
N THR A 264 6.30 11.71 -15.80
CA THR A 264 5.40 11.61 -14.65
C THR A 264 5.15 10.14 -14.25
N LEU A 265 4.97 9.25 -15.25
CA LEU A 265 4.84 7.82 -14.99
C LEU A 265 6.11 7.24 -14.36
N ALA A 266 7.29 7.64 -14.84
CA ALA A 266 8.56 7.21 -14.28
C ALA A 266 8.73 7.67 -12.82
N LEU A 267 8.26 8.88 -12.48
CA LEU A 267 8.24 9.35 -11.09
C LEU A 267 7.32 8.48 -10.23
N ALA A 268 6.13 8.17 -10.73
CA ALA A 268 5.21 7.26 -10.05
C ALA A 268 5.83 5.86 -9.84
N MET A 269 6.48 5.30 -10.86
CA MET A 269 7.23 4.04 -10.77
C MET A 269 8.31 4.10 -9.69
N ALA A 270 9.19 5.10 -9.74
CA ALA A 270 10.27 5.28 -8.76
C ALA A 270 9.72 5.45 -7.33
N SER A 271 8.63 6.21 -7.16
CA SER A 271 7.98 6.39 -5.85
C SER A 271 7.42 5.09 -5.27
N SER A 272 7.00 4.15 -6.12
CA SER A 272 6.46 2.84 -5.72
C SER A 272 7.52 1.77 -5.48
N LEU A 273 8.77 2.01 -5.91
CA LEU A 273 9.89 1.05 -5.81
C LEU A 273 10.11 0.47 -4.40
N PRO A 274 10.00 1.25 -3.30
CA PRO A 274 10.13 0.71 -1.95
C PRO A 274 9.12 -0.41 -1.62
N LEU A 275 7.94 -0.44 -2.24
CA LEU A 275 6.96 -1.52 -2.06
C LEU A 275 7.49 -2.87 -2.59
N PHE A 276 8.20 -2.86 -3.72
CA PHE A 276 8.82 -4.05 -4.31
C PHE A 276 9.96 -4.58 -3.43
N ASN A 277 10.70 -3.65 -2.82
CA ASN A 277 11.74 -3.95 -1.86
C ASN A 277 11.25 -4.68 -0.61
N LEU A 278 10.03 -4.40 -0.16
CA LEU A 278 9.41 -5.07 0.99
C LEU A 278 9.03 -6.52 0.69
N ILE A 279 8.70 -6.82 -0.57
CA ILE A 279 8.24 -8.15 -1.01
C ILE A 279 9.40 -9.00 -1.57
N GLY A 280 10.59 -8.39 -1.71
CA GLY A 280 11.77 -9.01 -2.30
C GLY A 280 11.57 -9.37 -3.78
N ALA A 281 10.80 -8.55 -4.51
CA ALA A 281 10.45 -8.81 -5.90
C ALA A 281 11.32 -7.95 -6.85
N PRO A 282 11.85 -8.54 -7.94
CA PRO A 282 12.42 -7.74 -9.02
C PRO A 282 11.33 -6.92 -9.72
N VAL A 283 11.73 -5.83 -10.36
CA VAL A 283 10.85 -4.99 -11.18
C VAL A 283 11.16 -5.21 -12.66
N GLN A 284 10.15 -5.14 -13.53
CA GLN A 284 10.35 -5.25 -14.97
C GLN A 284 10.25 -3.88 -15.62
N LEU A 285 11.26 -3.49 -16.39
CA LEU A 285 11.24 -2.29 -17.21
C LEU A 285 10.85 -2.67 -18.65
N PRO A 286 10.12 -1.80 -19.37
CA PRO A 286 9.82 -2.05 -20.77
C PRO A 286 11.08 -1.85 -21.63
N THR A 287 11.16 -2.56 -22.74
CA THR A 287 12.30 -2.46 -23.66
C THR A 287 12.24 -1.16 -24.44
N MET A 288 13.37 -0.47 -24.51
CA MET A 288 13.55 0.74 -25.32
C MET A 288 14.24 0.40 -26.66
N SER A 289 13.91 1.18 -27.70
CA SER A 289 14.64 1.17 -28.99
C SER A 289 15.79 2.19 -28.95
N ASP A 290 16.77 2.07 -29.85
CA ASP A 290 17.87 3.03 -29.92
C ASP A 290 17.34 4.48 -30.00
N LEU A 291 17.91 5.34 -29.15
CA LEU A 291 17.51 6.73 -29.00
C LEU A 291 18.59 7.63 -29.58
N ALA A 292 18.22 8.55 -30.46
CA ALA A 292 19.13 9.59 -30.95
C ALA A 292 18.47 10.96 -30.91
N LEU A 293 19.08 11.87 -30.15
CA LEU A 293 18.65 13.25 -29.97
C LEU A 293 19.36 14.13 -31.01
N ASN A 294 18.58 14.76 -31.88
CA ASN A 294 19.10 15.61 -32.98
C ASN A 294 18.91 17.12 -32.70
N SER A 295 18.39 17.48 -31.53
CA SER A 295 17.89 18.83 -31.21
C SER A 295 18.52 19.33 -29.91
N LYS A 296 18.83 20.64 -29.87
CA LYS A 296 19.16 21.34 -28.63
C LYS A 296 17.87 21.58 -27.85
N GLY A 297 17.48 20.63 -27.01
CA GLY A 297 16.38 20.83 -26.05
C GLY A 297 16.70 21.99 -25.10
N SER A 298 15.71 22.81 -24.77
CA SER A 298 15.83 23.81 -23.70
C SER A 298 15.89 23.09 -22.34
N PRO A 299 16.80 23.48 -21.43
CA PRO A 299 16.86 22.90 -20.08
C PRO A 299 15.65 23.28 -19.21
N ASP A 300 14.97 24.38 -19.53
CA ASP A 300 13.79 24.84 -18.77
C ASP A 300 12.52 24.11 -19.22
N SER A 301 12.09 23.14 -18.40
CA SER A 301 10.76 22.54 -18.47
C SER A 301 10.00 22.84 -17.17
N PRO A 302 8.99 23.73 -17.21
CA PRO A 302 8.16 24.02 -16.03
C PRO A 302 7.51 22.77 -15.42
N ALA A 303 7.13 21.79 -16.24
CA ALA A 303 6.57 20.53 -15.80
C ALA A 303 7.57 19.69 -14.99
N ALA A 304 8.84 19.66 -15.42
CA ALA A 304 9.91 18.96 -14.73
C ALA A 304 10.16 19.56 -13.33
N HIS A 305 10.15 20.90 -13.23
CA HIS A 305 10.28 21.60 -11.95
C HIS A 305 9.11 21.29 -11.01
N GLU A 306 7.88 21.34 -11.50
CA GLU A 306 6.68 21.03 -10.70
C GLU A 306 6.72 19.59 -10.15
N LEU A 307 7.22 18.63 -10.93
CA LEU A 307 7.40 17.24 -10.46
C LEU A 307 8.48 17.13 -9.38
N TYR A 308 9.58 17.86 -9.53
CA TYR A 308 10.67 17.88 -8.54
C TYR A 308 10.22 18.47 -7.19
N GLU A 309 9.37 19.49 -7.19
CA GLU A 309 8.79 20.05 -5.96
C GLU A 309 7.95 19.04 -5.17
N LYS A 310 7.41 18.01 -5.84
CA LYS A 310 6.63 16.93 -5.19
C LYS A 310 7.52 15.87 -4.53
N LEU A 311 8.83 15.86 -4.84
CA LEU A 311 9.78 14.84 -4.37
C LEU A 311 9.78 14.64 -2.84
N PRO A 312 9.82 15.69 -1.98
CA PRO A 312 9.83 15.49 -0.53
C PRO A 312 8.57 14.78 -0.01
N TYR A 313 7.42 14.96 -0.66
CA TYR A 313 6.18 14.30 -0.28
C TYR A 313 6.20 12.82 -0.68
N LEU A 314 6.64 12.54 -1.90
CA LEU A 314 6.79 11.17 -2.39
C LEU A 314 7.88 10.41 -1.60
N MET A 315 8.91 11.09 -1.12
CA MET A 315 9.90 10.53 -0.20
C MET A 315 9.27 10.12 1.13
N THR A 316 8.39 10.94 1.73
CA THR A 316 7.65 10.57 2.94
C THR A 316 6.75 9.36 2.71
N LEU A 317 6.11 9.25 1.54
CA LEU A 317 5.26 8.10 1.22
C LEU A 317 6.08 6.83 0.98
N GLY A 318 7.16 6.94 0.20
CA GLY A 318 8.06 5.86 -0.15
C GLY A 318 9.03 5.46 0.97
N TRP A 319 9.13 6.29 2.01
CA TRP A 319 9.90 6.04 3.22
C TRP A 319 9.59 4.65 3.78
N ASN A 320 8.32 4.44 4.13
CA ASN A 320 7.89 3.22 4.75
C ASN A 320 7.06 2.46 3.72
N PRO A 321 7.54 1.29 3.23
CA PRO A 321 6.80 0.55 2.23
C PRO A 321 5.45 0.03 2.75
N HIS A 322 5.21 0.01 4.07
CA HIS A 322 3.89 -0.20 4.64
C HIS A 322 2.91 0.94 4.33
N PHE A 323 3.37 2.18 4.15
CA PHE A 323 2.51 3.29 3.72
C PHE A 323 2.07 3.11 2.27
N LEU A 324 2.98 2.73 1.38
CA LEU A 324 2.64 2.37 0.00
C LEU A 324 1.68 1.18 -0.05
N ALA A 325 1.93 0.14 0.76
CA ALA A 325 1.06 -1.03 0.84
C ALA A 325 -0.35 -0.65 1.35
N SER A 326 -0.42 0.14 2.43
CA SER A 326 -1.65 0.67 2.99
C SER A 326 -2.44 1.48 1.95
N ALA A 327 -1.79 2.43 1.26
CA ALA A 327 -2.41 3.24 0.21
C ALA A 327 -2.94 2.39 -0.94
N ALA A 328 -2.13 1.45 -1.45
CA ALA A 328 -2.53 0.55 -2.54
C ALA A 328 -3.76 -0.28 -2.17
N TYR A 329 -3.86 -0.74 -0.92
CA TYR A 329 -4.98 -1.56 -0.46
C TYR A 329 -6.34 -0.84 -0.57
N GLY A 330 -6.37 0.50 -0.48
CA GLY A 330 -7.60 1.29 -0.55
C GLY A 330 -8.45 1.06 -1.81
N VAL A 331 -7.87 0.52 -2.89
CA VAL A 331 -8.60 0.16 -4.12
C VAL A 331 -9.50 -1.06 -3.98
N PHE A 332 -9.28 -1.91 -2.98
CA PHE A 332 -10.06 -3.14 -2.80
C PHE A 332 -11.21 -2.97 -1.81
N TRP A 333 -11.18 -1.91 -1.02
CA TRP A 333 -12.17 -1.67 0.03
C TRP A 333 -13.31 -0.77 -0.47
N GLU A 334 -14.54 -1.07 -0.05
CA GLU A 334 -15.74 -0.28 -0.39
C GLU A 334 -16.59 0.01 0.87
N PRO A 335 -17.04 1.26 1.07
CA PRO A 335 -17.98 1.59 2.14
C PRO A 335 -19.29 0.80 2.07
N GLY A 336 -19.84 0.46 3.23
CA GLY A 336 -21.16 -0.18 3.35
C GLY A 336 -21.19 -1.69 3.09
N ILE A 337 -20.09 -2.29 2.65
CA ILE A 337 -19.98 -3.75 2.49
C ILE A 337 -19.57 -4.39 3.80
N GLN A 338 -20.41 -5.24 4.38
CA GLN A 338 -20.13 -5.94 5.64
C GLN A 338 -19.17 -7.11 5.45
N CYS A 339 -18.49 -7.52 6.52
CA CYS A 339 -17.47 -8.56 6.50
C CYS A 339 -17.95 -9.93 5.98
N ASN A 340 -19.24 -10.26 6.08
CA ASN A 340 -19.82 -11.49 5.54
C ASN A 340 -20.24 -11.38 4.06
N LEU A 341 -20.19 -10.19 3.47
CA LEU A 341 -20.55 -9.89 2.07
C LEU A 341 -19.34 -9.56 1.17
N VAL A 342 -18.13 -9.66 1.70
CA VAL A 342 -16.87 -9.34 1.01
C VAL A 342 -16.72 -10.15 -0.28
N ASP A 343 -16.96 -11.45 -0.23
CA ASP A 343 -16.84 -12.30 -1.42
C ASP A 343 -17.86 -11.92 -2.51
N THR A 344 -19.08 -11.60 -2.09
CA THR A 344 -20.15 -11.12 -2.98
C THR A 344 -19.74 -9.84 -3.71
N TRP A 345 -19.12 -8.91 -3.00
CA TRP A 345 -18.62 -7.66 -3.60
C TRP A 345 -17.41 -7.90 -4.50
N LEU A 346 -16.44 -8.70 -4.06
CA LEU A 346 -15.16 -8.88 -4.75
C LEU A 346 -15.18 -9.88 -5.91
N TYR A 347 -16.28 -10.62 -6.10
CA TYR A 347 -16.41 -11.59 -7.19
C TYR A 347 -16.20 -10.97 -8.59
N SER A 348 -16.89 -9.86 -8.87
CA SER A 348 -16.79 -9.16 -10.16
C SER A 348 -15.39 -8.61 -10.44
N PRO A 349 -14.76 -7.81 -9.55
CA PRO A 349 -13.41 -7.31 -9.78
C PRO A 349 -12.38 -8.45 -9.83
N LEU A 350 -12.57 -9.54 -9.09
CA LEU A 350 -11.70 -10.72 -9.17
C LEU A 350 -11.73 -11.33 -10.58
N SER A 351 -12.91 -11.55 -11.15
CA SER A 351 -13.07 -12.10 -12.49
C SER A 351 -12.39 -11.22 -13.54
N ILE A 352 -12.60 -9.90 -13.44
CA ILE A 352 -12.03 -8.92 -14.37
C ILE A 352 -10.50 -8.84 -14.22
N ALA A 353 -10.00 -8.75 -12.99
CA ALA A 353 -8.56 -8.69 -12.73
C ALA A 353 -7.85 -9.96 -13.21
N ARG A 354 -8.45 -11.14 -13.00
CA ARG A 354 -7.91 -12.41 -13.50
C ARG A 354 -7.77 -12.39 -15.03
N ASP A 355 -8.82 -11.98 -15.73
CA ASP A 355 -8.81 -11.85 -17.20
C ASP A 355 -7.71 -10.90 -17.69
N LEU A 356 -7.61 -9.71 -17.09
CA LEU A 356 -6.62 -8.70 -17.48
C LEU A 356 -5.19 -9.12 -17.17
N VAL A 357 -4.95 -9.70 -15.99
CA VAL A 357 -3.62 -10.21 -15.58
C VAL A 357 -3.19 -11.36 -16.47
N THR A 358 -4.07 -12.32 -16.78
CA THR A 358 -3.75 -13.44 -17.68
C THR A 358 -3.42 -12.97 -19.10
N LYS A 359 -4.10 -11.91 -19.58
CA LYS A 359 -3.81 -11.28 -20.87
C LYS A 359 -2.59 -10.34 -20.85
N GLY A 360 -2.01 -10.07 -19.68
CA GLY A 360 -0.94 -9.10 -19.51
C GLY A 360 -1.35 -7.64 -19.75
N ASN A 361 -2.65 -7.33 -19.71
CA ASN A 361 -3.18 -5.99 -19.96
C ASN A 361 -3.19 -5.14 -18.68
N PHE A 362 -1.98 -4.83 -18.20
CA PHE A 362 -1.77 -4.05 -16.97
C PHE A 362 -2.17 -2.58 -17.12
N GLU A 363 -2.14 -2.04 -18.35
CA GLU A 363 -2.59 -0.67 -18.65
C GLU A 363 -4.10 -0.52 -18.41
N GLN A 364 -4.92 -1.41 -18.97
CA GLN A 364 -6.35 -1.40 -18.70
C GLN A 364 -6.67 -1.66 -17.22
N LEU A 365 -5.88 -2.49 -16.54
CA LEU A 365 -6.04 -2.73 -15.10
C LEU A 365 -5.75 -1.46 -14.29
N ALA A 366 -4.72 -0.69 -14.67
CA ALA A 366 -4.40 0.59 -14.04
C ALA A 366 -5.50 1.62 -14.28
N HIS A 367 -6.04 1.71 -15.50
CA HIS A 367 -7.20 2.55 -15.80
C HIS A 367 -8.42 2.16 -14.95
N LEU A 368 -8.69 0.87 -14.81
CA LEU A 368 -9.81 0.36 -14.00
C LEU A 368 -9.65 0.77 -12.53
N PHE A 369 -8.46 0.65 -11.96
CA PHE A 369 -8.17 1.11 -10.59
C PHE A 369 -8.20 2.62 -10.43
N ALA A 370 -7.67 3.36 -11.41
CA ALA A 370 -7.71 4.81 -11.42
C ALA A 370 -9.15 5.35 -11.47
N LEU A 371 -10.03 4.71 -12.25
CA LEU A 371 -11.45 5.08 -12.30
C LEU A 371 -12.17 4.74 -10.98
N HIS A 372 -11.78 3.67 -10.30
CA HIS A 372 -12.38 3.28 -9.01
C HIS A 372 -11.91 4.18 -7.85
N ARG A 373 -10.62 4.48 -7.78
CA ARG A 373 -9.98 5.33 -6.76
C ARG A 373 -9.00 6.32 -7.39
N PRO A 374 -9.48 7.47 -7.87
CA PRO A 374 -8.64 8.47 -8.54
C PRO A 374 -7.50 9.01 -7.66
N SER A 375 -7.69 9.12 -6.35
CA SER A 375 -6.71 9.70 -5.43
C SER A 375 -5.41 8.88 -5.29
N ILE A 376 -5.49 7.57 -5.49
CA ILE A 376 -4.33 6.67 -5.50
C ILE A 376 -4.00 6.15 -6.90
N ALA A 377 -4.59 6.74 -7.94
CA ALA A 377 -4.32 6.37 -9.32
C ALA A 377 -2.83 6.41 -9.68
N PRO A 378 -2.06 7.46 -9.32
CA PRO A 378 -0.63 7.50 -9.66
C PRO A 378 0.16 6.32 -9.09
N LEU A 379 -0.19 5.86 -7.88
CA LEU A 379 0.45 4.70 -7.26
C LEU A 379 0.20 3.42 -8.07
N TRP A 380 -1.04 3.18 -8.50
CA TRP A 380 -1.37 1.99 -9.29
C TRP A 380 -0.80 2.04 -10.71
N TYR A 381 -0.72 3.23 -11.35
CA TYR A 381 0.03 3.40 -12.60
C TYR A 381 1.51 3.03 -12.41
N GLY A 382 2.16 3.54 -11.36
CA GLY A 382 3.56 3.22 -11.06
C GLY A 382 3.80 1.73 -10.82
N ILE A 383 2.95 1.06 -10.01
CA ILE A 383 3.06 -0.37 -9.70
C ILE A 383 2.87 -1.21 -10.96
N LEU A 384 1.83 -0.93 -11.75
CA LEU A 384 1.45 -1.73 -12.92
C LEU A 384 2.31 -1.45 -14.15
N ALA A 385 2.98 -0.30 -14.22
CA ALA A 385 3.97 0.00 -15.26
C ALA A 385 5.19 -0.91 -15.20
N PHE A 386 5.53 -1.46 -14.03
CA PHE A 386 6.49 -2.56 -13.93
C PHE A 386 5.97 -3.89 -14.48
N GLY A 387 4.72 -3.95 -14.93
CA GLY A 387 4.14 -5.09 -15.62
C GLY A 387 3.94 -6.33 -14.75
N GLY A 388 4.37 -7.50 -15.23
CA GLY A 388 4.09 -8.83 -14.67
C GLY A 388 4.90 -9.18 -13.43
N THR A 389 4.99 -8.26 -12.47
CA THR A 389 5.70 -8.46 -11.20
C THR A 389 4.91 -9.35 -10.24
N LYS A 390 5.57 -9.81 -9.17
CA LYS A 390 4.92 -10.52 -8.06
C LYS A 390 3.73 -9.76 -7.47
N ILE A 391 3.75 -8.42 -7.46
CA ILE A 391 2.61 -7.62 -6.97
C ILE A 391 1.45 -7.73 -7.96
N SER A 392 1.68 -7.40 -9.23
CA SER A 392 0.65 -7.39 -10.26
C SER A 392 0.00 -8.76 -10.47
N LEU A 393 0.81 -9.83 -10.44
CA LEU A 393 0.33 -11.21 -10.58
C LEU A 393 -0.47 -11.69 -9.35
N ASN A 394 -0.24 -11.10 -8.17
CA ASN A 394 -0.95 -11.46 -6.94
C ASN A 394 -2.26 -10.67 -6.72
N ILE A 395 -2.59 -9.69 -7.57
CA ILE A 395 -3.86 -8.93 -7.46
C ILE A 395 -5.09 -9.86 -7.37
N PRO A 396 -5.24 -10.90 -8.22
CA PRO A 396 -6.36 -11.83 -8.09
C PRO A 396 -6.35 -12.60 -6.76
N LEU A 397 -5.19 -12.92 -6.20
CA LEU A 397 -5.09 -13.57 -4.88
C LEU A 397 -5.51 -12.61 -3.75
N CYS A 398 -5.12 -11.34 -3.83
CA CYS A 398 -5.56 -10.31 -2.88
C CYS A 398 -7.09 -10.15 -2.89
N LEU A 399 -7.68 -10.08 -4.09
CA LEU A 399 -9.14 -10.00 -4.27
C LEU A 399 -9.86 -11.26 -3.76
N ARG A 400 -9.31 -12.45 -4.04
CA ARG A 400 -9.87 -13.73 -3.58
C ARG A 400 -9.81 -13.88 -2.05
N GLY A 401 -8.75 -13.36 -1.43
CA GLY A 401 -8.56 -13.43 0.02
C GLY A 401 -9.40 -12.42 0.80
N GLY A 402 -9.95 -11.39 0.13
CA GLY A 402 -10.82 -10.36 0.71
C GLY A 402 -10.18 -9.54 1.85
N MET A 403 -8.90 -9.73 2.12
CA MET A 403 -8.20 -9.18 3.27
C MET A 403 -6.83 -8.69 2.85
N PRO A 404 -6.30 -7.65 3.52
CA PRO A 404 -4.92 -7.26 3.33
C PRO A 404 -3.99 -8.45 3.64
N ALA A 405 -3.18 -8.89 2.69
CA ALA A 405 -2.06 -9.79 3.00
C ALA A 405 -0.99 -8.96 3.72
N VAL A 406 -0.28 -9.51 4.73
CA VAL A 406 0.89 -8.82 5.28
C VAL A 406 1.87 -8.57 4.12
N PRO A 407 2.32 -7.33 3.87
CA PRO A 407 2.37 -6.17 4.76
C PRO A 407 1.25 -5.12 4.64
N PHE A 408 0.30 -5.31 3.71
CA PHE A 408 -0.84 -4.42 3.48
C PHE A 408 -1.68 -4.41 4.77
N ARG A 409 -1.87 -3.26 5.40
CA ARG A 409 -2.74 -3.06 6.56
C ARG A 409 -3.33 -1.65 6.45
N PRO A 410 -4.59 -1.40 6.86
CA PRO A 410 -5.11 -0.05 6.85
C PRO A 410 -4.35 0.80 7.87
N LEU A 411 -3.93 1.99 7.47
CA LEU A 411 -3.24 2.96 8.32
C LEU A 411 -4.00 4.30 8.26
N PRO A 412 -4.54 4.80 9.39
CA PRO A 412 -5.36 6.01 9.41
C PRO A 412 -4.69 7.23 8.79
N GLU A 413 -3.41 7.45 9.10
CA GLU A 413 -2.64 8.57 8.55
C GLU A 413 -2.51 8.48 7.04
N VAL A 414 -2.30 7.28 6.49
CA VAL A 414 -2.18 7.08 5.05
C VAL A 414 -3.54 7.27 4.36
N ALA A 415 -4.63 6.79 4.98
CA ALA A 415 -5.97 7.00 4.47
C ALA A 415 -6.30 8.51 4.38
N PHE A 416 -5.91 9.28 5.41
CA PHE A 416 -6.03 10.74 5.40
C PHE A 416 -5.12 11.39 4.34
N TRP A 417 -3.84 11.03 4.31
CA TRP A 417 -2.84 11.60 3.40
C TRP A 417 -3.19 11.43 1.93
N THR A 418 -3.70 10.24 1.57
CA THR A 418 -4.03 9.88 0.19
C THR A 418 -5.50 10.16 -0.15
N SER A 419 -6.27 10.73 0.78
CA SER A 419 -7.73 10.92 0.63
C SER A 419 -8.44 9.66 0.12
N SER A 420 -7.99 8.49 0.57
CA SER A 420 -8.52 7.19 0.18
C SER A 420 -8.81 6.40 1.44
N ALA A 421 -10.09 6.28 1.80
CA ALA A 421 -10.50 5.43 2.91
C ALA A 421 -10.09 3.97 2.67
N GLN A 422 -9.63 3.30 3.72
CA GLN A 422 -9.06 1.95 3.66
C GLN A 422 -9.78 0.97 4.57
N SER A 423 -10.59 1.48 5.51
CA SER A 423 -11.42 0.67 6.39
C SER A 423 -12.69 1.38 6.82
N PHE A 424 -13.58 0.62 7.44
CA PHE A 424 -14.76 1.18 8.08
C PHE A 424 -14.40 2.26 9.10
N MET A 425 -13.25 2.20 9.78
CA MET A 425 -12.85 3.19 10.79
C MET A 425 -12.61 4.59 10.22
N ASP A 426 -12.35 4.72 8.91
CA ASP A 426 -12.02 5.99 8.27
C ASP A 426 -13.27 6.81 7.93
N ASN A 427 -14.43 6.16 7.79
CA ASN A 427 -15.67 6.81 7.39
C ASN A 427 -16.57 7.10 8.58
N PRO A 428 -16.94 8.35 8.84
CA PRO A 428 -17.76 8.68 9.99
C PRO A 428 -19.20 8.12 9.79
N LEU A 429 -19.80 7.52 10.82
CA LEU A 429 -21.14 6.91 10.74
C LEU A 429 -22.28 7.92 10.96
N THR A 430 -23.50 7.56 10.57
CA THR A 430 -24.78 8.23 10.88
C THR A 430 -25.08 8.19 12.40
N PRO A 431 -26.19 8.76 12.93
CA PRO A 431 -26.47 8.74 14.37
C PRO A 431 -26.30 7.35 14.98
N TYR A 432 -25.67 7.26 16.16
CA TYR A 432 -25.32 5.97 16.77
C TYR A 432 -26.53 5.10 17.05
N VAL A 433 -27.64 5.72 17.48
CA VAL A 433 -28.84 5.01 17.89
C VAL A 433 -29.92 5.12 16.80
N PHE A 434 -30.46 3.98 16.42
CA PHE A 434 -31.64 3.87 15.55
C PHE A 434 -32.56 2.78 16.09
N LYS A 435 -33.81 3.13 16.40
CA LYS A 435 -34.83 2.20 16.96
C LYS A 435 -34.34 1.41 18.18
N ASP A 436 -33.72 2.09 19.16
CA ASP A 436 -33.14 1.49 20.37
C ASP A 436 -32.02 0.45 20.14
N GLU A 437 -31.45 0.45 18.94
CA GLU A 437 -30.30 -0.36 18.57
C GLU A 437 -29.14 0.50 18.08
N VAL A 438 -27.93 -0.05 18.18
CA VAL A 438 -26.69 0.56 17.71
C VAL A 438 -26.02 -0.40 16.75
N ALA A 439 -25.60 0.08 15.59
CA ALA A 439 -24.86 -0.76 14.64
C ALA A 439 -23.57 -1.27 15.30
N ARG A 440 -23.26 -2.56 15.13
CA ARG A 440 -22.09 -3.19 15.75
C ARG A 440 -20.78 -2.50 15.36
N GLU A 441 -20.70 -1.99 14.13
CA GLU A 441 -19.57 -1.18 13.64
C GLU A 441 -19.35 0.09 14.46
N ALA A 442 -20.42 0.70 14.94
CA ALA A 442 -20.37 1.93 15.71
C ALA A 442 -19.97 1.66 17.16
N VAL A 443 -20.49 0.58 17.76
CA VAL A 443 -20.05 0.10 19.09
C VAL A 443 -18.56 -0.20 19.08
N TRP A 444 -18.08 -0.90 18.06
CA TRP A 444 -16.68 -1.32 17.98
C TRP A 444 -15.73 -0.15 17.72
N ARG A 445 -16.16 0.84 16.93
CA ARG A 445 -15.42 2.09 16.79
C ARG A 445 -15.35 2.84 18.11
N LEU A 446 -16.46 2.98 18.82
CA LEU A 446 -16.49 3.66 20.12
C LEU A 446 -15.53 2.98 21.10
N ARG A 447 -15.50 1.65 21.17
CA ARG A 447 -14.53 0.90 22.00
C ARG A 447 -13.07 1.21 21.65
N TYR A 448 -12.74 1.37 20.37
CA TYR A 448 -11.40 1.79 19.94
C TYR A 448 -11.12 3.26 20.32
N ASP A 449 -12.08 4.15 20.08
CA ASP A 449 -11.93 5.59 20.33
C ASP A 449 -11.80 5.91 21.82
N THR A 450 -12.49 5.14 22.67
CA THR A 450 -12.53 5.30 24.13
C THR A 450 -11.67 4.27 24.85
N CYS A 451 -10.73 3.61 24.16
CA CYS A 451 -9.92 2.53 24.76
C CYS A 451 -9.03 2.99 25.94
N ASN A 452 -8.89 4.30 26.13
CA ASN A 452 -8.17 4.91 27.25
C ASN A 452 -9.08 5.27 28.44
N ASP A 453 -10.40 5.27 28.27
CA ASP A 453 -11.36 5.60 29.34
C ASP A 453 -11.43 4.50 30.41
N GLU A 454 -11.12 3.24 30.04
CA GLU A 454 -11.24 2.10 30.95
C GLU A 454 -10.03 1.16 30.89
N PRO A 455 -9.42 0.79 32.04
CA PRO A 455 -8.29 -0.15 32.09
C PRO A 455 -8.62 -1.57 31.59
N SER A 456 -9.87 -1.95 31.41
CA SER A 456 -10.27 -3.24 30.82
C SER A 456 -10.18 -3.23 29.28
N SER A 457 -10.15 -2.06 28.64
CA SER A 457 -10.19 -1.88 27.17
C SER A 457 -8.85 -2.11 26.45
N HIS A 458 -7.90 -2.82 27.08
CA HIS A 458 -6.57 -3.12 26.50
C HIS A 458 -6.62 -3.80 25.11
N PRO A 459 -7.56 -4.74 24.82
CA PRO A 459 -7.65 -5.37 23.49
C PRO A 459 -7.92 -4.37 22.36
N PHE A 460 -8.62 -3.27 22.66
CA PHE A 460 -9.05 -2.26 21.69
C PHE A 460 -8.02 -1.15 21.45
N ARG A 461 -6.81 -1.24 22.04
CA ARG A 461 -5.74 -0.27 21.75
C ARG A 461 -5.14 -0.44 20.36
N ASN A 462 -5.26 -1.64 19.79
CA ASN A 462 -4.76 -1.93 18.44
C ASN A 462 -5.84 -1.66 17.40
N TYR A 463 -5.46 -0.99 16.32
CA TYR A 463 -6.34 -0.75 15.18
C TYR A 463 -6.74 -2.09 14.52
N PRO A 464 -8.00 -2.27 14.09
CA PRO A 464 -8.45 -3.53 13.51
C PRO A 464 -7.69 -3.88 12.23
N LEU A 465 -7.22 -5.13 12.13
CA LEU A 465 -6.59 -5.63 10.90
C LEU A 465 -7.60 -5.84 9.76
N CYS A 466 -8.85 -6.13 10.12
CA CYS A 466 -9.93 -6.28 9.16
C CYS A 466 -10.50 -4.91 8.79
N PRO A 467 -10.51 -4.54 7.50
CA PRO A 467 -11.03 -3.25 7.06
C PRO A 467 -12.55 -3.24 6.91
N TRP A 468 -13.18 -4.41 6.87
CA TRP A 468 -14.62 -4.55 6.66
C TRP A 468 -15.37 -4.46 8.00
N PRO A 469 -16.48 -3.70 8.07
CA PRO A 469 -17.28 -3.57 9.27
C PRO A 469 -17.96 -4.90 9.63
N PRO A 470 -18.24 -5.13 10.91
CA PRO A 470 -19.18 -6.17 11.29
C PRO A 470 -20.57 -5.96 10.70
N PHE A 471 -21.28 -7.07 10.49
CA PHE A 471 -22.72 -7.04 10.30
C PHE A 471 -23.47 -6.93 11.63
N GLY A 472 -24.75 -6.53 11.55
CA GLY A 472 -25.74 -6.58 12.64
C GLY A 472 -25.70 -5.43 13.65
N ASN A 473 -26.68 -5.45 14.55
CA ASN A 473 -26.90 -4.42 15.57
C ASN A 473 -26.82 -5.00 16.98
N ILE A 474 -26.65 -4.11 17.96
CA ILE A 474 -26.66 -4.40 19.40
C ILE A 474 -27.73 -3.53 20.06
N PRO A 475 -28.67 -4.09 20.85
CA PRO A 475 -29.60 -3.29 21.63
C PRO A 475 -28.87 -2.34 22.58
N VAL A 476 -29.32 -1.08 22.73
CA VAL A 476 -28.66 -0.08 23.59
C VAL A 476 -28.46 -0.58 25.03
N ARG A 477 -29.39 -1.37 25.56
CA ARG A 477 -29.30 -1.97 26.90
C ARG A 477 -28.16 -2.98 27.06
N GLU A 478 -27.69 -3.58 25.97
CA GLU A 478 -26.64 -4.60 25.94
C GLU A 478 -25.26 -4.02 25.63
N THR A 479 -25.15 -2.76 25.19
CA THR A 479 -23.84 -2.13 24.99
C THR A 479 -23.16 -1.84 26.33
N ASP A 480 -21.84 -1.72 26.34
CA ASP A 480 -21.09 -1.42 27.56
C ASP A 480 -21.43 -0.03 28.12
N LEU A 481 -21.22 0.18 29.42
CA LEU A 481 -21.48 1.47 30.05
C LEU A 481 -20.63 2.60 29.45
N SER A 482 -19.37 2.31 29.14
CA SER A 482 -18.46 3.23 28.46
C SER A 482 -19.01 3.64 27.08
N VAL A 483 -19.45 2.68 26.27
CA VAL A 483 -20.09 2.95 24.98
C VAL A 483 -21.38 3.76 25.15
N ARG A 484 -22.24 3.40 26.13
CA ARG A 484 -23.51 4.11 26.40
C ARG A 484 -23.29 5.59 26.73
N ALA A 485 -22.23 5.92 27.47
CA ALA A 485 -21.89 7.30 27.82
C ALA A 485 -21.65 8.19 26.59
N HIS A 486 -21.30 7.58 25.45
CA HIS A 486 -20.96 8.28 24.21
C HIS A 486 -22.05 8.21 23.13
N LEU A 487 -23.15 7.47 23.34
CA LEU A 487 -24.24 7.36 22.35
C LEU A 487 -24.95 8.69 22.07
N ASP A 488 -24.96 9.61 23.05
CA ASP A 488 -25.55 10.95 22.93
C ASP A 488 -24.56 12.00 22.37
N CYS A 489 -23.32 11.61 22.03
CA CYS A 489 -22.38 12.53 21.39
C CYS A 489 -22.79 12.81 19.94
N GLN A 490 -22.62 14.05 19.49
CA GLN A 490 -23.09 14.46 18.16
C GLN A 490 -22.36 13.73 17.02
N ARG A 491 -21.09 13.34 17.23
CA ARG A 491 -20.33 12.35 16.42
C ARG A 491 -18.90 12.26 16.93
N HIS A 492 -18.31 11.08 17.02
CA HIS A 492 -16.85 11.00 17.17
C HIS A 492 -16.19 11.09 15.80
N LYS A 493 -15.29 12.06 15.64
CA LYS A 493 -14.45 12.18 14.44
C LYS A 493 -13.03 12.48 14.87
N TRP A 494 -12.12 11.56 14.56
CA TRP A 494 -10.68 11.87 14.64
C TRP A 494 -10.28 12.74 13.47
N VAL A 495 -9.82 13.94 13.78
CA VAL A 495 -9.28 14.90 12.83
C VAL A 495 -7.77 14.83 12.91
N TYR A 496 -7.14 14.59 11.77
CA TYR A 496 -5.68 14.63 11.65
C TYR A 496 -5.18 16.03 12.02
N ARG A 497 -4.15 16.12 12.86
CA ARG A 497 -3.60 17.41 13.31
C ARG A 497 -2.25 17.67 12.67
N SER A 498 -1.32 16.73 12.83
CA SER A 498 0.08 16.94 12.47
C SER A 498 0.82 15.62 12.33
N TRP A 499 1.99 15.70 11.73
CA TRP A 499 3.01 14.66 11.75
C TRP A 499 4.21 15.11 12.55
N THR A 500 4.70 14.28 13.46
CA THR A 500 5.91 14.58 14.23
C THR A 500 7.03 13.66 13.79
N TRP A 501 8.11 14.24 13.25
CA TRP A 501 9.37 13.54 13.02
C TRP A 501 10.16 13.48 14.32
N VAL A 502 10.73 12.31 14.64
CA VAL A 502 11.55 12.09 15.84
C VAL A 502 12.94 11.63 15.39
N ARG A 503 13.94 12.45 15.65
CA ARG A 503 15.35 12.19 15.31
C ARG A 503 15.97 11.19 16.30
N GLY A 504 17.09 10.59 15.92
CA GLY A 504 17.79 9.61 16.77
C GLY A 504 18.26 10.14 18.13
N ASN A 505 18.45 11.46 18.26
CA ASN A 505 18.78 12.13 19.52
C ASN A 505 17.57 12.41 20.43
N GLY A 506 16.35 12.13 19.96
CA GLY A 506 15.09 12.39 20.66
C GLY A 506 14.41 13.71 20.30
N ASP A 507 15.02 14.55 19.45
CA ASP A 507 14.42 15.81 19.01
C ASP A 507 13.17 15.55 18.17
N GLU A 508 12.10 16.27 18.50
CA GLU A 508 10.81 16.18 17.81
C GLU A 508 10.59 17.42 16.93
N MET A 509 10.27 17.20 15.66
CA MET A 509 9.92 18.24 14.68
C MET A 509 8.49 17.99 14.19
N GLU A 510 7.56 18.82 14.66
CA GLU A 510 6.15 18.75 14.28
C GLU A 510 5.91 19.53 12.98
N VAL A 511 5.21 18.89 12.05
CA VAL A 511 4.73 19.44 10.79
C VAL A 511 3.21 19.46 10.87
N GLU A 512 2.65 20.64 11.09
CA GLU A 512 1.21 20.82 11.12
C GLU A 512 0.59 20.58 9.74
N CYS A 513 -0.60 19.98 9.72
CA CYS A 513 -1.38 19.85 8.49
C CYS A 513 -1.90 21.24 8.08
N PRO A 514 -1.71 21.67 6.82
CA PRO A 514 -2.29 22.93 6.36
C PRO A 514 -3.81 22.98 6.60
N LEU A 515 -4.29 24.07 7.21
CA LEU A 515 -5.71 24.23 7.61
C LEU A 515 -6.70 24.09 6.44
N ASP A 516 -6.27 24.37 5.20
CA ASP A 516 -7.11 24.29 4.00
C ASP A 516 -7.44 22.83 3.64
N ILE A 517 -6.52 21.90 3.90
CA ILE A 517 -6.70 20.45 3.71
C ILE A 517 -7.68 19.89 4.77
N LEU A 518 -7.65 20.44 5.99
CA LEU A 518 -8.57 20.05 7.06
C LEU A 518 -10.01 20.52 6.83
N ARG A 519 -10.18 21.57 6.02
CA ARG A 519 -11.49 22.15 5.64
C ARG A 519 -12.04 21.57 4.34
N ALA A 520 -11.19 21.00 3.49
CA ALA A 520 -11.62 20.31 2.30
C ALA A 520 -12.48 19.09 2.69
N SER A 521 -13.70 19.02 2.15
CA SER A 521 -14.46 17.78 2.23
C SER A 521 -13.70 16.74 1.39
N PRO A 522 -13.55 15.48 1.85
CA PRO A 522 -13.05 14.44 0.96
C PRO A 522 -13.93 14.46 -0.29
N PRO A 523 -13.35 14.33 -1.50
CA PRO A 523 -14.14 14.33 -2.72
C PRO A 523 -15.23 13.28 -2.57
N LYS A 524 -16.49 13.72 -2.63
CA LYS A 524 -17.61 12.80 -2.54
C LYS A 524 -17.54 11.92 -3.79
N LEU A 525 -17.45 10.61 -3.59
CA LEU A 525 -17.58 9.63 -4.67
C LEU A 525 -18.91 9.83 -5.44
N GLU A 526 -19.92 10.41 -4.79
CA GLU A 526 -21.22 10.75 -5.37
C GLU A 526 -21.17 11.86 -6.44
N ASP A 527 -20.22 12.80 -6.38
CA ASP A 527 -20.15 13.90 -7.36
C ASP A 527 -19.59 13.45 -8.72
N ALA A 528 -19.01 12.24 -8.81
CA ALA A 528 -18.63 11.60 -10.06
C ALA A 528 -19.78 10.84 -10.75
N LEU A 529 -20.92 10.66 -10.06
CA LEU A 529 -22.08 9.92 -10.55
C LEU A 529 -23.23 10.84 -11.00
N THR A 530 -23.13 12.15 -10.80
CA THR A 530 -24.15 13.15 -11.18
C THR A 530 -23.82 13.91 -12.47
N GLY A 531 -22.91 13.39 -13.29
CA GLY A 531 -22.79 13.82 -14.68
C GLY A 531 -24.08 13.52 -15.44
N GLU A 532 -24.94 14.53 -15.57
CA GLU A 532 -26.19 14.50 -16.32
C GLU A 532 -25.95 13.99 -17.75
N GLY A 533 -26.76 13.00 -18.16
CA GLY A 533 -26.87 12.59 -19.56
C GLY A 533 -26.54 11.13 -19.83
N CYS A 534 -27.32 10.19 -19.29
CA CYS A 534 -27.38 8.84 -19.85
C CYS A 534 -28.81 8.31 -19.79
N SER A 535 -29.56 8.50 -20.88
CA SER A 535 -30.77 7.72 -21.15
C SER A 535 -30.33 6.30 -21.51
N TYR A 536 -30.66 5.31 -20.68
CA TYR A 536 -30.36 3.90 -21.00
C TYR A 536 -31.57 2.99 -20.78
N VAL A 537 -31.63 1.98 -21.64
CA VAL A 537 -32.70 1.00 -21.84
C VAL A 537 -32.57 -0.13 -20.82
N GLU A 538 -33.66 -0.46 -20.12
CA GLU A 538 -33.74 -1.66 -19.29
C GLU A 538 -33.50 -2.91 -20.16
N HIS A 539 -32.37 -3.57 -19.95
CA HIS A 539 -32.20 -4.96 -20.34
C HIS A 539 -32.05 -5.78 -19.07
N ALA A 540 -32.96 -6.74 -18.89
CA ALA A 540 -32.94 -7.68 -17.78
C ALA A 540 -31.62 -8.46 -17.82
N ALA A 541 -30.80 -8.28 -16.77
CA ALA A 541 -29.57 -9.02 -16.61
C ALA A 541 -29.87 -10.51 -16.36
N PRO A 542 -29.09 -11.45 -16.93
CA PRO A 542 -29.25 -12.86 -16.65
C PRO A 542 -28.99 -13.15 -15.15
N PRO A 543 -29.63 -14.17 -14.57
CA PRO A 543 -29.42 -14.53 -13.18
C PRO A 543 -27.96 -14.92 -12.94
N LEU A 544 -27.40 -14.39 -11.85
CA LEU A 544 -26.05 -14.71 -11.37
C LEU A 544 -25.87 -16.23 -11.31
N PRO A 545 -24.76 -16.79 -11.83
CA PRO A 545 -24.33 -18.10 -11.37
C PRO A 545 -24.04 -17.95 -9.87
N LEU A 546 -24.94 -18.45 -9.02
CA LEU A 546 -24.65 -18.65 -7.60
C LEU A 546 -23.25 -19.24 -7.49
N LEU A 547 -22.39 -18.63 -6.65
CA LEU A 547 -21.05 -19.08 -6.26
C LEU A 547 -21.05 -20.59 -5.93
N LYS A 548 -21.00 -21.45 -6.95
CA LYS A 548 -21.09 -22.92 -6.78
C LYS A 548 -19.78 -23.63 -7.07
N SER A 549 -18.75 -22.95 -7.58
CA SER A 549 -17.53 -23.63 -8.03
C SER A 549 -16.20 -23.09 -7.50
N GLU A 550 -16.10 -21.83 -7.09
CA GLU A 550 -14.89 -21.31 -6.45
C GLU A 550 -15.23 -20.90 -5.02
N ARG A 551 -14.69 -21.66 -4.05
CA ARG A 551 -14.75 -21.29 -2.64
C ARG A 551 -13.91 -20.02 -2.46
N MET A 552 -14.57 -18.86 -2.53
CA MET A 552 -14.00 -17.61 -2.05
C MET A 552 -13.94 -17.67 -0.52
N MET A 553 -12.86 -17.16 0.06
CA MET A 553 -12.56 -17.28 1.49
C MET A 553 -12.57 -15.92 2.20
N GLY A 554 -12.86 -14.84 1.47
CA GLY A 554 -12.75 -13.48 1.96
C GLY A 554 -13.78 -13.16 3.03
N SER A 555 -15.04 -13.59 2.85
CA SER A 555 -16.10 -13.34 3.83
C SER A 555 -15.85 -14.09 5.14
N ASP A 556 -15.45 -15.37 5.07
CA ASP A 556 -15.12 -16.18 6.24
C ASP A 556 -13.92 -15.59 6.99
N ARG A 557 -12.87 -15.20 6.28
CA ARG A 557 -11.66 -14.61 6.87
C ARG A 557 -11.95 -13.24 7.49
N ALA A 558 -12.63 -12.35 6.78
CA ALA A 558 -12.99 -11.02 7.27
C ALA A 558 -13.89 -11.11 8.51
N THR A 559 -14.88 -12.00 8.50
CA THR A 559 -15.75 -12.28 9.65
C THR A 559 -14.93 -12.81 10.83
N GLY A 560 -14.06 -13.79 10.60
CA GLY A 560 -13.24 -14.38 11.66
C GLY A 560 -12.25 -13.38 12.27
N GLU A 561 -11.60 -12.54 11.47
CA GLU A 561 -10.68 -11.53 11.96
C GLU A 561 -11.38 -10.44 12.78
N ILE A 562 -12.48 -9.87 12.26
CA ILE A 562 -13.12 -8.73 12.92
C ILE A 562 -13.83 -9.14 14.23
N PHE A 563 -14.48 -10.31 14.28
CA PHE A 563 -15.09 -10.80 15.51
C PHE A 563 -14.05 -11.30 16.52
N ARG A 564 -12.87 -11.77 16.07
CA ARG A 564 -11.78 -12.12 17.01
C ARG A 564 -11.18 -10.90 17.67
N TRP A 565 -11.04 -9.79 16.95
CA TRP A 565 -10.60 -8.52 17.52
C TRP A 565 -11.47 -8.09 18.72
N MET A 566 -12.74 -8.54 18.75
CA MET A 566 -13.74 -8.17 19.75
C MET A 566 -14.12 -9.28 20.73
N ALA A 567 -13.44 -10.43 20.69
CA ALA A 567 -13.84 -11.63 21.43
C ALA A 567 -13.74 -11.52 22.96
N SER A 568 -13.07 -10.49 23.49
CA SER A 568 -12.98 -10.25 24.94
C SER A 568 -14.29 -9.74 25.55
N ASP A 569 -15.11 -9.03 24.78
CA ASP A 569 -16.28 -8.28 25.28
C ASP A 569 -17.50 -8.54 24.39
N MET A 570 -18.01 -9.76 24.48
CA MET A 570 -19.13 -10.26 23.67
C MET A 570 -20.48 -9.89 24.30
N GLU A 571 -21.34 -9.26 23.51
CA GLU A 571 -22.72 -8.98 23.88
C GLU A 571 -23.58 -10.26 23.93
N PRO A 572 -24.59 -10.35 24.82
CA PRO A 572 -25.45 -11.52 24.94
C PRO A 572 -26.13 -11.92 23.62
N SER A 573 -26.65 -10.95 22.86
CA SER A 573 -27.28 -11.16 21.55
C SER A 573 -26.32 -11.67 20.47
N GLY A 574 -25.01 -11.48 20.63
CA GLY A 574 -23.99 -11.90 19.66
C GLY A 574 -23.38 -13.28 19.92
N LYS A 575 -23.70 -13.94 21.04
CA LYS A 575 -23.04 -15.19 21.47
C LYS A 575 -23.01 -16.28 20.40
N SER A 576 -24.10 -16.44 19.64
CA SER A 576 -24.21 -17.43 18.56
C SER A 576 -23.23 -17.18 17.41
N ILE A 577 -22.88 -15.91 17.15
CA ILE A 577 -21.89 -15.53 16.12
C ILE A 577 -20.51 -16.04 16.52
N TYR A 578 -20.10 -15.81 17.77
CA TYR A 578 -18.77 -16.19 18.26
C TYR A 578 -18.58 -17.71 18.33
N SER A 579 -19.65 -18.49 18.48
CA SER A 579 -19.59 -19.96 18.46
C SER A 579 -19.45 -20.59 17.07
N HIS A 580 -19.59 -19.80 16.00
CA HIS A 580 -19.61 -20.35 14.65
C HIS A 580 -18.21 -20.78 14.18
N PRO A 581 -18.10 -21.89 13.42
CA PRO A 581 -16.83 -22.39 12.91
C PRO A 581 -16.00 -21.35 12.15
N SER A 582 -16.59 -20.50 11.30
CA SER A 582 -15.84 -19.46 10.57
C SER A 582 -15.09 -18.46 11.48
N VAL A 583 -15.60 -18.20 12.70
CA VAL A 583 -14.93 -17.32 13.67
C VAL A 583 -13.73 -18.02 14.32
N HIS A 584 -13.83 -19.34 14.53
CA HIS A 584 -12.78 -20.18 15.10
C HIS A 584 -11.80 -20.78 14.08
N ALA A 585 -12.18 -20.90 12.81
CA ALA A 585 -11.45 -21.58 11.73
C ALA A 585 -10.21 -20.80 11.26
N ALA A 586 -10.17 -19.48 11.47
CA ALA A 586 -9.00 -18.68 11.17
C ALA A 586 -7.79 -18.94 12.13
N LYS A 587 -7.91 -19.90 13.06
CA LYS A 587 -6.75 -20.50 13.76
C LYS A 587 -5.74 -21.18 12.82
N PHE A 588 -6.13 -21.55 11.59
CA PHE A 588 -5.30 -22.38 10.70
C PHE A 588 -5.10 -21.83 9.28
N ALA A 589 -5.51 -20.60 8.98
CA ALA A 589 -5.33 -20.01 7.64
C ALA A 589 -4.03 -19.21 7.47
N VAL A 590 -3.02 -19.46 8.30
CA VAL A 590 -1.61 -19.21 7.95
C VAL A 590 -1.07 -20.49 7.30
N VAL A 591 -1.74 -20.96 6.25
CA VAL A 591 -1.15 -21.92 5.34
C VAL A 591 -0.70 -21.09 4.14
N ALA A 592 0.61 -20.91 4.03
CA ALA A 592 1.22 -20.66 2.75
C ALA A 592 0.72 -21.76 1.80
N GLU A 593 -0.20 -21.44 0.89
CA GLU A 593 -0.41 -22.31 -0.26
C GLU A 593 0.96 -22.45 -0.94
N PRO A 594 1.46 -23.67 -1.17
CA PRO A 594 2.73 -23.86 -1.82
C PRO A 594 2.64 -23.23 -3.20
N MET A 595 3.64 -22.41 -3.51
CA MET A 595 3.84 -21.82 -4.82
C MET A 595 3.71 -22.91 -5.90
N PRO A 596 3.00 -22.68 -7.01
CA PRO A 596 3.17 -23.55 -8.16
C PRO A 596 4.65 -23.55 -8.54
N PRO A 597 5.27 -24.72 -8.79
CA PRO A 597 6.69 -24.78 -9.11
C PRO A 597 6.92 -24.07 -10.44
N LEU A 598 7.59 -22.93 -10.38
CA LEU A 598 8.34 -22.43 -11.52
C LEU A 598 9.72 -23.10 -11.47
N VAL A 599 10.15 -23.55 -12.64
CA VAL A 599 11.37 -24.32 -12.93
C VAL A 599 12.54 -23.91 -12.03
N GLU A 600 13.15 -24.92 -11.42
CA GLU A 600 14.21 -24.82 -10.40
C GLU A 600 15.30 -23.81 -10.74
N HIS A 601 15.46 -22.78 -9.92
CA HIS A 601 16.78 -22.31 -9.51
C HIS A 601 16.76 -21.97 -8.02
N LYS A 602 17.63 -22.67 -7.27
CA LYS A 602 17.83 -22.56 -5.83
C LYS A 602 17.98 -21.10 -5.38
N VAL A 603 17.11 -20.66 -4.48
CA VAL A 603 17.38 -19.51 -3.60
C VAL A 603 17.01 -19.94 -2.18
N GLU A 604 17.96 -19.74 -1.27
CA GLU A 604 17.90 -20.14 0.13
C GLU A 604 16.78 -19.42 0.89
N THR A 605 15.94 -20.21 1.55
CA THR A 605 14.81 -19.77 2.37
C THR A 605 15.28 -19.16 3.69
N LEU A 606 14.94 -17.90 3.95
CA LEU A 606 14.96 -17.33 5.30
C LEU A 606 13.87 -18.00 6.16
N SER A 607 14.23 -18.42 7.37
CA SER A 607 13.38 -19.24 8.23
C SER A 607 12.21 -18.46 8.85
N HIS A 608 11.08 -19.14 9.01
CA HIS A 608 9.86 -18.63 9.66
C HIS A 608 10.07 -18.04 11.07
N GLU A 609 11.16 -18.39 11.76
CA GLU A 609 11.49 -17.84 13.08
C GLU A 609 11.83 -16.35 13.05
N ALA A 610 12.46 -15.84 11.99
CA ALA A 610 12.85 -14.43 11.89
C ALA A 610 11.64 -13.48 11.81
N ILE A 611 10.57 -13.93 11.13
CA ILE A 611 9.31 -13.17 11.00
C ILE A 611 8.51 -13.20 12.31
N TYR A 612 8.51 -14.34 13.01
CA TYR A 612 7.85 -14.47 14.31
C TYR A 612 8.55 -13.71 15.44
N LEU A 613 9.89 -13.63 15.43
CA LEU A 613 10.62 -12.85 16.43
C LEU A 613 10.33 -11.35 16.28
N TRP A 614 10.31 -10.80 15.07
CA TRP A 614 10.11 -9.36 14.86
C TRP A 614 8.71 -8.86 15.28
N LEU A 615 7.66 -9.64 15.01
CA LEU A 615 6.29 -9.32 15.47
C LEU A 615 6.17 -9.28 17.00
N ASN A 616 6.98 -10.06 17.72
CA ASN A 616 6.99 -10.06 19.18
C ASN A 616 7.85 -8.93 19.79
N THR A 617 8.89 -8.46 19.10
CA THR A 617 9.72 -7.34 19.58
C THR A 617 8.96 -6.02 19.59
N VAL A 618 8.04 -5.81 18.63
CA VAL A 618 7.15 -4.63 18.57
C VAL A 618 6.10 -4.65 19.69
N SER A 619 5.75 -5.83 20.21
CA SER A 619 4.82 -5.95 21.35
C SER A 619 5.48 -5.73 22.72
N MET A 620 6.81 -5.75 22.83
CA MET A 620 7.52 -5.71 24.12
C MET A 620 8.16 -4.36 24.48
N THR A 621 8.20 -3.38 23.58
CA THR A 621 8.71 -2.03 23.89
C THR A 621 7.74 -1.17 24.72
N ASN A 622 6.50 -1.61 24.96
CA ASN A 622 5.53 -0.93 25.84
C ASN A 622 5.53 -1.40 27.31
N LYS A 623 6.47 -2.27 27.73
CA LYS A 623 6.50 -2.85 29.09
C LYS A 623 7.65 -2.41 30.00
N LYS A 624 8.55 -1.53 29.55
CA LYS A 624 9.64 -1.02 30.40
C LYS A 624 9.57 0.50 30.50
N ASP A 625 8.64 1.02 31.30
CA ASP A 625 8.76 2.37 31.88
C ASP A 625 8.00 2.61 33.20
N HIS A 626 7.45 1.56 33.84
CA HIS A 626 6.84 1.68 35.16
C HIS A 626 7.29 0.59 36.13
N SER A 627 8.56 0.62 36.54
CA SER A 627 8.97 0.05 37.83
C SER A 627 10.29 0.67 38.29
N LEU A 628 10.24 1.84 38.93
CA LEU A 628 11.30 2.34 39.84
C LEU A 628 10.83 3.63 40.54
N ALA A 629 9.84 3.50 41.42
CA ALA A 629 9.60 4.47 42.49
C ALA A 629 8.68 3.85 43.54
N HIS A 630 9.24 3.10 44.50
CA HIS A 630 8.81 3.08 45.90
C HIS A 630 9.71 2.12 46.70
N GLY A 631 10.41 2.67 47.70
CA GLY A 631 11.19 1.87 48.65
C GLY A 631 12.34 2.59 49.33
N LYS A 632 12.04 3.65 50.10
CA LYS A 632 12.82 4.03 51.29
C LYS A 632 11.86 4.48 52.39
N GLN A 633 11.43 3.51 53.20
CA GLN A 633 11.58 3.51 54.65
C GLN A 633 11.68 2.07 55.12
#